data_AF-A0A935DRB6-F1
#
_entry.id   AF-A0A935DRB6-F1
#
_cell.length_a   1.000
_cell.length_b   1.000
_cell.length_c   1.000
_cell.angle_alpha   90.00
_cell.angle_beta   90.00
_cell.angle_gamma   90.00
#
_symmetry.space_group_name_H-M   'P 1'
#
loop_
_entity.id
_entity.type
_entity.pdbx_description
1 polymer ?
#
loop_
_entity_poly.entity_id
_entity_poly.type
_entity_poly.pdbx_seq_one_letter_code
_entity_poly.pdbx_strand_id
1 'polypeptide(L)'
;MTRLREPLTFFVDRSLGGKIVASALRAAGASVEVHDDHFKKDDPDEVWLTAVGASGWVALTKDEQILHRPAEIVALFEAATAVFVLVGGDLKGAEIARAWVAALPMMREIVAQTEVPFVARVYADGSVSVSLSAEGVEVRARKKRAKVKKGESG
;
A
#
# COMPACT_ATOMS: atom_id res chain seq x y z
N MET A 1 4.90 -15.56 7.47
CA MET A 1 4.19 -14.27 7.47
C MET A 1 4.34 -13.66 8.86
N THR A 2 4.54 -12.35 8.94
CA THR A 2 4.91 -11.63 10.16
C THR A 2 4.05 -10.36 10.24
N ARG A 3 3.89 -9.78 11.42
CA ARG A 3 3.24 -8.47 11.59
C ARG A 3 4.31 -7.39 11.71
N LEU A 4 4.08 -6.23 11.10
CA LEU A 4 4.93 -5.06 11.32
C LEU A 4 4.71 -4.58 12.77
N ARG A 5 5.80 -4.24 13.45
CA ARG A 5 5.78 -3.78 14.86
C ARG A 5 6.10 -2.30 14.92
N GLU A 6 5.61 -1.63 15.97
CA GLU A 6 6.01 -0.26 16.23
C GLU A 6 7.50 -0.13 16.58
N PRO A 7 8.14 1.00 16.26
CA PRO A 7 7.56 2.17 15.58
C PRO A 7 7.36 1.94 14.08
N LEU A 8 6.17 2.26 13.57
CA LEU A 8 5.85 2.16 12.15
C LEU A 8 6.42 3.35 11.37
N THR A 9 7.02 3.08 10.23
CA THR A 9 7.45 4.09 9.26
C THR A 9 6.56 4.01 8.02
N PHE A 10 5.98 5.15 7.65
CA PHE A 10 5.12 5.28 6.48
C PHE A 10 5.92 5.83 5.30
N PHE A 11 5.89 5.13 4.17
CA PHE A 11 6.52 5.57 2.93
C PHE A 11 5.47 6.24 2.03
N VAL A 12 5.71 7.51 1.68
CA VAL A 12 4.82 8.29 0.80
C VAL A 12 5.33 8.19 -0.63
N ASP A 13 4.55 7.50 -1.47
CA ASP A 13 4.77 7.41 -2.91
C ASP A 13 4.61 8.79 -3.60
N ARG A 14 5.34 8.98 -4.70
CA ARG A 14 5.36 10.18 -5.53
C ARG A 14 3.97 10.55 -6.04
N SER A 15 3.10 9.56 -6.30
CA SER A 15 1.72 9.80 -6.75
C SER A 15 0.95 10.75 -5.82
N LEU A 16 1.28 10.78 -4.52
CA LEU A 16 0.60 11.62 -3.53
C LEU A 16 0.97 13.11 -3.58
N GLY A 17 1.80 13.54 -4.53
CA GLY A 17 1.99 14.96 -4.84
C GLY A 17 2.93 15.70 -3.88
N GLY A 18 3.85 14.98 -3.23
CA GLY A 18 5.02 15.57 -2.56
C GLY A 18 4.80 15.97 -1.10
N LYS A 19 5.57 16.96 -0.65
CA LYS A 19 5.87 17.25 0.77
C LYS A 19 4.65 17.52 1.65
N ILE A 20 3.50 17.92 1.10
CA ILE A 20 2.31 18.29 1.90
C ILE A 20 1.80 17.09 2.71
N VAL A 21 1.67 15.92 2.09
CA VAL A 21 1.18 14.71 2.77
C VAL A 21 2.18 14.25 3.83
N ALA A 22 3.46 14.22 3.48
CA ALA A 22 4.53 13.83 4.40
C ALA A 22 4.61 14.77 5.60
N SER A 23 4.54 16.09 5.38
CA SER A 23 4.54 17.09 6.45
C SER A 23 3.32 16.95 7.36
N ALA A 24 2.12 16.72 6.80
CA ALA A 24 0.91 16.54 7.59
C ALA A 24 0.98 15.28 8.47
N LEU A 25 1.46 14.16 7.92
CA LEU A 25 1.65 12.92 8.67
C LEU A 25 2.72 13.06 9.77
N ARG A 26 3.85 13.72 9.47
CA ARG A 26 4.89 14.02 10.47
C ARG A 26 4.37 14.91 11.58
N ALA A 27 3.57 15.94 11.25
CA ALA A 27 2.92 16.80 12.23
C ALA A 27 1.90 16.04 13.11
N ALA A 28 1.30 14.97 12.59
CA ALA A 28 0.46 14.04 13.34
C ALA A 28 1.25 12.98 14.13
N GLY A 29 2.58 13.08 14.19
CA GLY A 29 3.45 12.17 14.96
C GLY A 29 3.74 10.83 14.29
N ALA A 30 3.63 10.75 12.95
CA ALA A 30 4.08 9.58 12.20
C ALA A 30 5.55 9.72 11.75
N SER A 31 6.29 8.61 11.79
CA SER A 31 7.57 8.51 11.08
C SER A 31 7.30 8.35 9.59
N VAL A 32 7.92 9.18 8.75
CA VAL A 32 7.62 9.25 7.32
C VAL A 32 8.87 9.35 6.47
N GLU A 33 8.97 8.47 5.49
CA GLU A 33 9.91 8.51 4.36
C GLU A 33 9.17 8.90 3.09
N VAL A 34 9.85 9.55 2.15
CA VAL A 34 9.24 9.97 0.87
C VAL A 34 10.02 9.41 -0.30
N HIS A 35 9.33 9.05 -1.38
CA HIS A 35 9.94 8.44 -2.55
C HIS A 35 11.16 9.19 -3.09
N ASP A 36 11.06 10.51 -3.23
CA ASP A 36 12.11 11.37 -3.82
C ASP A 36 13.42 11.39 -3.01
N ASP A 37 13.41 10.95 -1.74
CA ASP A 37 14.62 10.88 -0.90
C ASP A 37 15.41 9.58 -1.12
N HIS A 38 14.78 8.54 -1.69
CA HIS A 38 15.35 7.19 -1.80
C HIS A 38 15.50 6.71 -3.25
N PHE A 39 14.68 7.20 -4.18
CA PHE A 39 14.57 6.68 -5.53
C PHE A 39 14.57 7.79 -6.58
N LYS A 40 14.99 7.45 -7.80
CA LYS A 40 14.88 8.35 -8.95
C LYS A 40 13.44 8.41 -9.43
N LYS A 41 13.07 9.51 -10.09
CA LYS A 41 11.70 9.75 -10.58
C LYS A 41 11.16 8.68 -11.53
N ASP A 42 12.05 8.00 -12.25
CA ASP A 42 11.74 7.03 -13.29
C ASP A 42 12.05 5.59 -12.86
N ASP A 43 12.36 5.36 -11.57
CA ASP A 43 12.56 4.01 -11.06
C ASP A 43 11.24 3.22 -11.17
N PRO A 44 11.27 1.97 -11.65
CA PRO A 44 10.07 1.13 -11.76
C PRO A 44 9.42 0.87 -10.40
N ASP A 45 8.10 0.65 -10.40
CA ASP A 45 7.35 0.41 -9.16
C ASP A 45 7.86 -0.77 -8.34
N GLU A 46 8.34 -1.81 -9.02
CA GLU A 46 8.93 -3.01 -8.42
C GLU A 46 10.14 -2.68 -7.53
N VAL A 47 10.94 -1.67 -7.89
CA VAL A 47 12.17 -1.29 -7.18
C VAL A 47 11.84 -0.70 -5.81
N TRP A 48 10.96 0.31 -5.79
CA TRP A 48 10.63 0.97 -4.53
C TRP A 48 9.77 0.07 -3.64
N LEU A 49 8.84 -0.71 -4.22
CA LEU A 49 8.02 -1.67 -3.45
C LEU A 49 8.89 -2.70 -2.73
N THR A 50 9.88 -3.26 -3.43
CA THR A 50 10.83 -4.22 -2.84
C THR A 50 11.62 -3.60 -1.69
N ALA A 51 12.12 -2.37 -1.87
CA ALA A 51 12.90 -1.67 -0.86
C ALA A 51 12.07 -1.27 0.37
N VAL A 52 10.83 -0.80 0.17
CA VAL A 52 9.87 -0.51 1.25
C VAL A 52 9.57 -1.78 2.06
N GLY A 53 9.37 -2.90 1.37
CA GLY A 53 9.20 -4.21 1.97
C GLY A 53 10.39 -4.68 2.79
N ALA A 54 11.59 -4.65 2.22
CA ALA A 54 12.83 -5.00 2.90
C ALA A 54 13.09 -4.13 4.13
N SER A 55 12.61 -2.88 4.12
CA SER A 55 12.75 -1.94 5.24
C SER A 55 11.65 -2.09 6.31
N GLY A 56 10.64 -2.94 6.08
CA GLY A 56 9.51 -3.11 6.98
C GLY A 56 8.62 -1.87 7.07
N TRP A 57 8.61 -1.03 6.04
CA TRP A 57 7.82 0.19 5.97
C TRP A 57 6.40 -0.09 5.46
N VAL A 58 5.48 0.83 5.72
CA VAL A 58 4.09 0.81 5.24
C VAL A 58 3.96 1.74 4.02
N ALA A 59 3.59 1.22 2.86
CA ALA A 59 3.45 2.01 1.64
C ALA A 59 2.12 2.78 1.61
N LEU A 60 2.17 4.07 1.28
CA LEU A 60 1.01 4.93 1.02
C LEU A 60 1.06 5.40 -0.43
N THR A 61 -0.01 5.16 -1.20
CA THR A 61 -0.11 5.59 -2.61
C THR A 61 -1.52 6.04 -2.97
N LYS A 62 -1.69 6.76 -4.08
CA LYS A 62 -2.99 6.93 -4.75
C LYS A 62 -3.04 6.26 -6.12
N ASP A 63 -1.96 5.63 -6.55
CA ASP A 63 -1.92 4.93 -7.82
C ASP A 63 -2.57 3.56 -7.65
N GLU A 64 -3.81 3.40 -8.12
CA GLU A 64 -4.48 2.11 -8.11
C GLU A 64 -3.86 1.12 -9.10
N GLN A 65 -3.09 1.58 -10.09
CA GLN A 65 -2.49 0.72 -11.13
C GLN A 65 -1.53 -0.31 -10.56
N ILE A 66 -0.81 0.02 -9.47
CA ILE A 66 0.12 -0.89 -8.79
C ILE A 66 -0.56 -2.17 -8.26
N LEU A 67 -1.91 -2.17 -8.17
CA LEU A 67 -2.72 -3.30 -7.73
C LEU A 67 -3.26 -4.16 -8.88
N HIS A 68 -3.07 -3.74 -10.13
CA HIS A 68 -3.74 -4.34 -11.28
C HIS A 68 -2.85 -5.28 -12.09
N ARG A 69 -1.52 -5.06 -12.14
CA ARG A 69 -0.67 -5.94 -12.93
C ARG A 69 -0.33 -7.21 -12.15
N PRO A 70 -0.49 -8.41 -12.75
CA PRO A 70 -0.16 -9.67 -12.08
C PRO A 70 1.29 -9.75 -11.57
N ALA A 71 2.24 -9.10 -12.26
CA ALA A 71 3.63 -9.02 -11.84
C ALA A 71 3.80 -8.12 -10.60
N GLU A 72 3.13 -6.97 -10.58
CA GLU A 72 3.14 -6.02 -9.45
C GLU A 72 2.48 -6.63 -8.19
N ILE A 73 1.43 -7.42 -8.34
CA ILE A 73 0.83 -8.18 -7.23
C ILE A 73 1.83 -9.22 -6.68
N VAL A 74 2.62 -9.89 -7.53
CA VAL A 74 3.65 -10.83 -7.06
C VAL A 74 4.76 -10.08 -6.32
N ALA A 75 5.24 -8.96 -6.87
CA ALA A 75 6.25 -8.12 -6.23
C ALA A 75 5.80 -7.55 -4.88
N LEU A 76 4.54 -7.11 -4.78
CA LEU A 76 3.93 -6.65 -3.51
C LEU A 76 3.91 -7.77 -2.45
N PHE A 77 3.72 -9.01 -2.90
CA PHE A 77 3.74 -10.18 -2.04
C PHE A 77 5.14 -10.60 -1.61
N GLU A 78 6.10 -10.56 -2.52
CA GLU A 78 7.51 -10.84 -2.23
C GLU A 78 8.13 -9.76 -1.32
N ALA A 79 7.68 -8.51 -1.47
CA ALA A 79 8.08 -7.40 -0.62
C ALA A 79 7.61 -7.56 0.84
N ALA A 80 6.58 -8.36 1.12
CA ALA A 80 6.02 -8.55 2.46
C ALA A 80 5.71 -7.21 3.18
N THR A 81 5.11 -6.25 2.47
CA THR A 81 4.73 -4.94 3.02
C THR A 81 3.22 -4.78 3.18
N ALA A 82 2.81 -3.81 3.98
CA ALA A 82 1.45 -3.31 4.07
C ALA A 82 1.28 -2.13 3.09
N VAL A 83 0.29 -2.20 2.20
CA VAL A 83 0.02 -1.13 1.23
C VAL A 83 -1.35 -0.53 1.48
N PHE A 84 -1.40 0.80 1.62
CA PHE A 84 -2.63 1.57 1.68
C PHE A 84 -2.77 2.41 0.42
N VAL A 85 -3.94 2.32 -0.21
CA VAL A 85 -4.24 3.03 -1.45
C VAL A 85 -5.39 4.00 -1.22
N LEU A 86 -5.16 5.29 -1.45
CA LEU A 86 -6.21 6.29 -1.41
C LEU A 86 -7.13 6.12 -2.63
N VAL A 87 -8.40 5.85 -2.35
CA VAL A 87 -9.49 5.73 -3.31
C VAL A 87 -10.30 7.02 -3.29
N GLY A 88 -10.21 7.78 -4.35
CA GLY A 88 -10.90 9.04 -4.50
C GLY A 88 -10.55 9.70 -5.84
N GLY A 89 -11.50 10.47 -6.39
CA GLY A 89 -11.33 11.19 -7.65
C GLY A 89 -10.42 12.42 -7.51
N ASP A 90 -10.88 13.59 -7.97
CA ASP A 90 -10.10 14.83 -8.06
C ASP A 90 -9.82 15.52 -6.70
N LEU A 91 -9.31 14.78 -5.72
CA LEU A 91 -8.88 15.32 -4.44
C LEU A 91 -7.60 16.15 -4.63
N LYS A 92 -7.57 17.35 -4.02
CA LYS A 92 -6.38 18.21 -4.00
C LYS A 92 -5.42 17.78 -2.89
N GLY A 93 -4.16 18.21 -2.97
CA GLY A 93 -3.11 17.81 -2.01
C GLY A 93 -3.46 18.02 -0.53
N ALA A 94 -4.21 19.08 -0.18
CA ALA A 94 -4.67 19.31 1.19
C ALA A 94 -5.79 18.34 1.63
N GLU A 95 -6.66 17.93 0.71
CA GLU A 95 -7.73 16.95 0.97
C GLU A 95 -7.13 15.55 1.12
N ILE A 96 -6.17 15.20 0.26
CA ILE A 96 -5.36 13.98 0.35
C ILE A 96 -4.68 13.92 1.72
N ALA A 97 -4.00 15.00 2.15
CA ALA A 97 -3.33 15.04 3.44
C ALA A 97 -4.30 14.86 4.61
N ARG A 98 -5.49 15.49 4.57
CA ARG A 98 -6.53 15.32 5.58
C ARG A 98 -7.02 13.87 5.66
N ALA A 99 -7.26 13.23 4.52
CA ALA A 99 -7.69 11.83 4.47
C ALA A 99 -6.66 10.90 5.13
N TRP A 100 -5.36 11.08 4.82
CA TRP A 100 -4.30 10.28 5.42
C TRP A 100 -4.14 10.50 6.93
N VAL A 101 -4.22 11.74 7.39
CA VAL A 101 -4.16 12.05 8.82
C VAL A 101 -5.37 11.46 9.56
N ALA A 102 -6.57 11.57 8.99
CA ALA A 102 -7.78 10.99 9.56
C ALA A 102 -7.72 9.45 9.61
N ALA A 103 -7.12 8.82 8.59
CA ALA A 103 -6.96 7.37 8.51
C ALA A 103 -5.87 6.82 9.44
N LEU A 104 -4.94 7.66 9.91
CA LEU A 104 -3.72 7.23 10.63
C LEU A 104 -4.00 6.29 11.82
N PRO A 105 -4.98 6.54 12.72
CA PRO A 105 -5.27 5.62 13.83
C PRO A 105 -5.71 4.24 13.33
N MET A 106 -6.62 4.21 12.35
CA MET A 106 -7.15 2.97 11.78
C MET A 106 -6.08 2.19 11.00
N MET A 107 -5.20 2.88 10.28
CA MET A 107 -4.07 2.23 9.59
C MET A 107 -3.15 1.53 10.58
N ARG A 108 -2.80 2.18 11.70
CA ARG A 108 -1.97 1.56 12.75
C ARG A 108 -2.63 0.32 13.34
N GLU A 109 -3.94 0.41 13.61
CA GLU A 109 -4.71 -0.72 14.13
C GLU A 109 -4.71 -1.92 13.16
N ILE A 110 -4.98 -1.67 11.88
CA ILE A 110 -4.98 -2.71 10.84
C ILE A 110 -3.59 -3.35 10.73
N VAL A 111 -2.52 -2.56 10.71
CA VAL A 111 -1.14 -3.08 10.64
C VAL A 111 -0.80 -3.95 11.86
N ALA A 112 -1.26 -3.57 13.07
CA ALA A 112 -1.04 -4.36 14.27
C ALA A 112 -1.84 -5.68 14.29
N GLN A 113 -2.98 -5.73 13.61
CA GLN A 113 -3.90 -6.86 13.61
C GLN A 113 -3.72 -7.80 12.41
N THR A 114 -3.08 -7.34 11.33
CA THR A 114 -3.00 -8.05 10.05
C THR A 114 -1.56 -8.45 9.73
N GLU A 115 -1.37 -9.69 9.28
CA GLU A 115 -0.07 -10.12 8.76
C GLU A 115 0.18 -9.56 7.36
N VAL A 116 1.42 -9.16 7.10
CA VAL A 116 1.84 -8.76 5.75
C VAL A 116 2.09 -10.01 4.88
N PRO A 117 1.88 -9.91 3.56
CA PRO A 117 1.43 -8.73 2.80
C PRO A 117 -0.10 -8.51 2.84
N PHE A 118 -0.53 -7.24 2.82
CA PHE A 118 -1.94 -6.89 2.60
C PHE A 118 -2.09 -5.55 1.87
N VAL A 119 -3.27 -5.36 1.27
CA VAL A 119 -3.68 -4.11 0.63
C VAL A 119 -4.99 -3.62 1.24
N ALA A 120 -4.98 -2.38 1.72
CA ALA A 120 -6.15 -1.68 2.21
C ALA A 120 -6.46 -0.43 1.39
N ARG A 121 -7.73 -0.09 1.30
CA ARG A 121 -8.25 1.11 0.64
C ARG A 121 -8.55 2.16 1.70
N VAL A 122 -8.10 3.38 1.46
CA VAL A 122 -8.36 4.57 2.29
C VAL A 122 -9.28 5.48 1.51
N TYR A 123 -10.30 6.04 2.13
CA TYR A 123 -11.25 6.93 1.48
C TYR A 123 -11.06 8.37 1.93
N ALA A 124 -11.68 9.32 1.21
CA ALA A 124 -11.55 10.75 1.47
C ALA A 124 -11.97 11.18 2.90
N ASP A 125 -12.87 10.42 3.53
CA ASP A 125 -13.32 10.64 4.91
C ASP A 125 -12.39 10.04 5.97
N GLY A 126 -11.31 9.37 5.56
CA GLY A 126 -10.37 8.68 6.45
C GLY A 126 -10.79 7.26 6.83
N SER A 127 -11.92 6.76 6.33
CA SER A 127 -12.29 5.36 6.53
C SER A 127 -11.32 4.43 5.77
N VAL A 128 -11.11 3.23 6.33
CA VAL A 128 -10.15 2.26 5.79
C VAL A 128 -10.80 0.88 5.68
N SER A 129 -10.62 0.22 4.54
CA SER A 129 -11.16 -1.12 4.27
C SER A 129 -10.09 -2.04 3.69
N VAL A 130 -9.85 -3.18 4.33
CA VAL A 130 -8.90 -4.18 3.82
C VAL A 130 -9.50 -4.89 2.61
N SER A 131 -8.84 -4.77 1.45
CA SER A 131 -9.37 -5.24 0.16
C SER A 131 -8.75 -6.56 -0.30
N LEU A 132 -7.50 -6.81 0.09
CA LEU A 132 -6.73 -8.01 -0.22
C LEU A 132 -5.84 -8.34 0.99
N SER A 133 -5.94 -9.56 1.49
CA SER A 133 -4.97 -10.14 2.43
C SER A 133 -4.18 -11.23 1.74
N ALA A 134 -3.08 -11.65 2.37
CA ALA A 134 -2.30 -12.75 1.84
C ALA A 134 -3.12 -14.03 1.63
N GLU A 135 -3.98 -14.35 2.61
CA GLU A 135 -4.95 -15.45 2.55
C GLU A 135 -5.95 -15.28 1.38
N GLY A 136 -6.47 -14.06 1.19
CA GLY A 136 -7.39 -13.75 0.10
C GLY A 136 -6.80 -13.91 -1.30
N VAL A 137 -5.48 -13.70 -1.44
CA VAL A 137 -4.77 -13.88 -2.71
C VAL A 137 -4.43 -15.34 -2.98
N GLU A 138 -4.01 -16.13 -1.99
CA GLU A 138 -3.83 -17.57 -2.18
C GLU A 138 -5.11 -18.24 -2.69
N VAL A 139 -6.26 -17.86 -2.11
CA VAL A 139 -7.58 -18.31 -2.56
C VAL A 139 -7.85 -17.91 -4.01
N ARG A 140 -7.55 -16.67 -4.41
CA ARG A 140 -7.73 -16.19 -5.79
C ARG A 140 -6.76 -16.88 -6.77
N ALA A 141 -5.49 -17.07 -6.40
CA ALA A 141 -4.49 -17.75 -7.21
C ALA A 141 -4.86 -19.22 -7.45
N ARG A 142 -5.33 -19.92 -6.41
CA ARG A 142 -5.83 -21.30 -6.53
C ARG A 142 -7.03 -21.39 -7.46
N LYS A 143 -8.00 -20.47 -7.35
CA LYS A 143 -9.17 -20.40 -8.26
C LYS A 143 -8.76 -20.11 -9.71
N LYS A 144 -7.79 -19.22 -9.94
CA LYS A 144 -7.31 -18.90 -11.30
C LYS A 144 -6.60 -20.10 -11.94
N ARG A 145 -5.72 -20.79 -11.21
CA ARG A 145 -5.06 -22.03 -11.66
C ARG A 145 -6.06 -23.15 -11.98
N ALA A 146 -7.12 -23.28 -11.18
CA ALA A 146 -8.20 -24.23 -11.44
C ALA A 146 -9.02 -23.88 -12.70
N LYS A 147 -9.19 -22.58 -13.01
CA LYS A 147 -9.91 -22.12 -14.20
C LYS A 147 -9.10 -22.28 -15.49
N VAL A 148 -7.78 -22.04 -15.44
CA VAL A 148 -6.87 -22.27 -16.59
C VAL A 148 -6.87 -23.75 -16.99
N LYS A 149 -6.72 -24.67 -16.03
CA LYS A 149 -6.78 -26.12 -16.27
C LYS A 149 -8.11 -26.62 -16.84
N LYS A 150 -9.21 -25.86 -16.66
CA LYS A 150 -10.54 -26.22 -17.18
C LYS A 150 -10.81 -25.64 -18.58
N GLY A 151 -9.98 -24.70 -19.05
CA GLY A 151 -10.07 -24.09 -20.38
C GLY A 151 -9.20 -24.77 -21.45
N GLU A 152 -8.18 -25.54 -21.05
CA GLU A 152 -7.27 -26.27 -21.95
C GLU A 152 -7.75 -27.69 -22.32
N SER A 153 -9.01 -28.02 -22.05
CA SER A 153 -9.60 -29.34 -22.36
C SER A 153 -10.85 -29.24 -23.26
N GLY A 154 -11.00 -28.15 -24.01
CA GLY A 154 -12.08 -27.92 -24.96
C GLY A 154 -11.56 -27.83 -26.38
#